data_AF-A0A2V5MJ71-F1
#
_entry.id   AF-A0A2V5MJ71-F1
#
_cell.length_a   1.000
_cell.length_b   1.000
_cell.length_c   1.000
_cell.angle_alpha   90.00
_cell.angle_beta   90.00
_cell.angle_gamma   90.00
#
_symmetry.space_group_name_H-M   'P 1'
#
loop_
_entity.id
_entity.type
_entity.pdbx_description
1 polymer ?
#
loop_
_entity_poly.entity_id
_entity_poly.type
_entity_poly.pdbx_seq_one_letter_code
_entity_poly.pdbx_strand_id
1 'polypeptide(L)' 'MLTLASVLIASYLLGSLPAGYLAGRIARIDIRKVGSGNIGATNVTRVLG' A
#
# COMPACT_ATOMS: atom_id res chain seq x y z
N MET A 1 5.20 26.40 -12.36
CA MET A 1 6.18 25.72 -11.46
C MET A 1 5.56 25.36 -10.12
N LEU A 2 4.90 26.28 -9.41
CA LEU A 2 4.26 26.00 -8.11
C LEU A 2 3.24 24.86 -8.18
N THR A 3 2.32 24.88 -9.16
CA THR A 3 1.30 23.82 -9.34
C THR A 3 1.92 22.43 -9.53
N LEU A 4 3.01 22.34 -10.29
CA LEU A 4 3.71 21.07 -10.51
C LEU A 4 4.32 20.56 -9.20
N ALA A 5 4.95 21.44 -8.42
CA ALA A 5 5.48 21.09 -7.10
C ALA A 5 4.36 20.62 -6.15
N SER A 6 3.21 21.30 -6.14
CA SER A 6 2.04 20.89 -5.35
C SER A 6 1.54 19.50 -5.72
N VAL A 7 1.41 19.22 -7.02
CA VAL A 7 0.97 17.92 -7.54
C VAL A 7 1.96 16.82 -7.15
N LEU A 8 3.27 17.06 -7.30
CA LEU A 8 4.30 16.09 -6.92
C LEU A 8 4.23 15.77 -5.43
N ILE A 9 4.16 16.78 -4.57
CA ILE A 9 4.07 16.59 -3.11
C ILE A 9 2.80 15.81 -2.76
N ALA A 10 1.64 16.21 -3.29
CA ALA A 10 0.37 15.53 -3.01
C ALA A 10 0.39 14.07 -3.48
N SER A 11 0.88 13.81 -4.69
CA SER A 11 0.99 12.46 -5.25
C SER A 11 1.93 11.57 -4.46
N TYR A 12 3.06 12.12 -3.99
CA TYR A 12 4.01 11.39 -3.15
C TYR A 12 3.37 11.02 -1.81
N LEU A 13 2.70 11.96 -1.14
CA LEU A 13 2.05 11.71 0.15
C LEU A 13 0.92 10.68 0.03
N LEU A 14 0.11 10.76 -1.03
CA LEU A 14 -0.97 9.80 -1.27
C LEU A 14 -0.43 8.42 -1.66
N GLY A 15 0.59 8.37 -2.52
CA GLY A 15 1.17 7.11 -3.01
C GLY A 15 2.08 6.40 -2.02
N SER A 16 2.63 7.11 -1.02
CA SER A 16 3.45 6.53 0.04
C SER A 16 2.63 5.85 1.14
N LEU A 17 1.29 5.89 1.06
CA LEU A 17 0.43 5.10 1.94
C LEU A 17 0.59 3.60 1.63
N PRO A 18 0.91 2.77 2.64
CA PRO A 18 1.13 1.35 2.42
C PRO A 18 -0.20 0.60 2.30
N ALA A 19 -0.90 0.78 1.17
CA ALA A 19 -2.26 0.30 0.93
C ALA A 19 -2.41 -1.21 1.19
N GLY A 20 -1.45 -2.04 0.75
CA GLY A 20 -1.51 -3.48 1.00
C GLY A 20 -1.33 -3.87 2.46
N TYR A 21 -0.52 -3.14 3.22
CA TYR A 21 -0.42 -3.31 4.67
C TYR A 21 -1.71 -2.92 5.38
N LEU A 22 -2.33 -1.82 4.96
CA LEU A 22 -3.61 -1.39 5.48
C LEU A 22 -4.71 -2.41 5.18
N ALA A 23 -4.77 -2.94 3.95
CA ALA A 23 -5.72 -3.98 3.56
C ALA A 23 -5.59 -5.23 4.43
N GLY A 24 -4.37 -5.74 4.61
CA GLY A 24 -4.10 -6.85 5.53
C GLY A 24 -4.56 -6.53 6.96
N ARG A 25 -4.22 -5.33 7.47
CA ARG A 25 -4.60 -4.92 8.82
C ARG A 25 -6.11 -4.81 9.01
N ILE A 26 -6.86 -4.33 8.03
CA ILE A 26 -8.33 -4.30 8.04
C ILE A 26 -8.90 -5.72 8.10
N ALA A 27 -8.29 -6.66 7.34
CA ALA A 27 -8.63 -8.08 7.38
C ALA A 27 -8.08 -8.82 8.62
N ARG A 28 -7.46 -8.12 9.59
CA ARG A 28 -6.80 -8.68 10.77
C ARG A 28 -5.70 -9.71 10.46
N ILE A 29 -5.08 -9.61 9.29
CA ILE A 29 -4.00 -10.47 8.83
C ILE A 29 -2.73 -9.62 8.66
N ASP A 30 -1.62 -10.03 9.30
CA ASP A 30 -0.33 -9.42 9.03
C ASP A 30 0.23 -9.99 7.72
N ILE A 31 -0.07 -9.31 6.60
CA ILE A 31 0.38 -9.68 5.25
C ILE A 31 1.91 -9.82 5.10
N ARG A 32 2.70 -9.29 6.04
CA ARG A 32 4.17 -9.47 6.04
C ARG A 32 4.60 -10.85 6.53
N LYS A 33 3.71 -11.58 7.21
CA LYS A 33 3.97 -12.91 7.79
C LYS A 33 3.37 -14.05 6.96
N VAL A 34 2.66 -13.74 5.88
CA VAL A 34 1.93 -14.71 5.05
C VAL A 34 2.21 -14.52 3.57
N GLY A 35 2.04 -15.59 2.79
CA GLY A 35 2.36 -15.60 1.36
C GLY A 35 3.84 -15.33 1.11
N SER A 36 4.15 -14.34 0.27
CA SER A 36 5.54 -13.93 -0.02
C SER A 36 6.09 -12.90 0.97
N GLY A 37 5.30 -12.45 1.95
CA GLY A 37 5.68 -11.44 2.94
C GLY A 37 5.83 -10.00 2.40
N ASN A 38 5.56 -9.78 1.10
CA ASN A 38 5.60 -8.45 0.50
C ASN A 38 4.26 -7.71 0.70
N ILE A 39 4.29 -6.39 0.80
CA ILE A 39 3.09 -5.54 0.93
C ILE A 39 2.42 -5.19 -0.40
N GLY A 40 3.01 -5.59 -1.52
CA GLY A 40 2.48 -5.33 -2.85
C GLY A 40 1.16 -6.06 -3.14
N ALA A 41 0.43 -5.55 -4.15
CA ALA A 41 -0.88 -6.06 -4.55
C ALA A 41 -0.89 -7.57 -4.79
N THR A 42 0.15 -8.13 -5.42
CA THR A 42 0.25 -9.57 -5.70
C THR A 42 0.14 -10.45 -4.45
N ASN A 43 0.75 -10.03 -3.32
CA ASN A 43 0.65 -10.80 -2.09
C ASN A 43 -0.69 -10.58 -1.39
N VAL A 44 -1.20 -9.35 -1.44
CA VAL A 44 -2.50 -8.99 -0.87
C VAL A 44 -3.61 -9.80 -1.54
N THR A 45 -3.68 -9.81 -2.88
CA THR A 45 -4.67 -10.61 -3.63
C THR A 45 -4.51 -12.10 -3.36
N ARG A 46 -3.28 -12.61 -3.25
CA ARG A 46 -3.05 -14.02 -2.90
C ARG A 46 -3.61 -14.39 -1.52
N VAL A 47 -3.49 -13.49 -0.54
CA VAL A 47 -3.82 -13.76 0.86
C VAL A 47 -5.27 -13.42 1.18
N LEU A 48 -5.81 -12.35 0.60
CA LEU A 48 -7.14 -11.82 0.90
C LEU A 48 -8.20 -12.16 -0.16
N GLY A 49 -7.80 -12.65 -1.34
CA GLY A 49 -8.70 -12.91 -2.48
C GLY A 49 -8.73 -11.76 -3.47
#